data_AF-A0AA95NH71-F1
#
_entry.id   AF-A0AA95NH71-F1
#
_cell.length_a   1.000
_cell.length_b   1.000
_cell.length_c   1.000
_cell.angle_alpha   90.00
_cell.angle_beta   90.00
_cell.angle_gamma   90.00
#
_symmetry.space_group_name_H-M   'P 1'
#
loop_
_entity.id
_entity.type
_entity.pdbx_description
1 polymer ?
#
loop_
_entity_poly.entity_id
_entity_poly.type
_entity_poly.pdbx_seq_one_letter_code
_entity_poly.pdbx_strand_id
1 'polypeptide(L)'
;MSTTCKPLPSPIAAAIACALFSLSAHALDAPLAADAHISSAMPAANFGAVTTLNVGAGALGLLRFDLSTLPAATTAAKVVSARLLLYVNRVGSAGAIDVTPAFSAWSEATVTSATAPVLGAPTASGVPVSTANQFINVDLTALVKQWVNNPGSNYGLALTPALAAPATVAFFDSKENTATAHVARLDITLSDQGPIGPMGPAGATGPQGPMGLPGPTGAQGQAGAQGPVGATGPQGPTGVVSIGAWNGQTTQTVLSNTAYTAIGPSVSLTTTAGQRISASGSWTFVPTASNSVRVDICYRSSGGTTVQSPGVGYKVIPVTANVHALAAVSTSFVPGAGSWVIGPCVRQNSGANTLNTTTDDWSTGWAMVSN
;
A
#
# COMPACT_ATOMS: atom_id res chain seq x y z
N MET A 1 -57.11 46.94 35.22
CA MET A 1 -56.83 46.18 33.99
C MET A 1 -55.34 46.27 33.76
N SER A 2 -54.58 45.21 34.06
CA SER A 2 -54.08 44.25 33.04
C SER A 2 -53.18 44.98 32.03
N THR A 3 -51.91 44.67 31.80
CA THR A 3 -51.16 43.43 31.97
C THR A 3 -49.67 43.75 31.89
N THR A 4 -48.90 42.98 32.63
CA THR A 4 -47.45 42.91 32.79
C THR A 4 -46.67 42.77 31.47
N CYS A 5 -45.50 43.42 31.36
CA CYS A 5 -44.38 42.85 30.60
C CYS A 5 -43.05 43.20 31.31
N LYS A 6 -42.39 42.15 31.80
CA LYS A 6 -41.14 42.13 32.58
C LYS A 6 -39.95 42.12 31.61
N PRO A 7 -38.88 42.91 31.80
CA PRO A 7 -37.66 42.76 31.02
C PRO A 7 -36.83 41.57 31.56
N LEU A 8 -36.47 40.64 30.68
CA LEU A 8 -35.48 39.60 30.93
C LEU A 8 -34.05 40.17 30.83
N PRO A 9 -33.10 39.75 31.67
CA PRO A 9 -31.70 40.12 31.54
C PRO A 9 -30.87 39.07 30.78
N SER A 10 -29.94 39.56 29.94
CA SER A 10 -28.73 38.91 29.39
C SER A 10 -28.91 37.79 28.33
N PRO A 11 -27.89 37.44 27.49
CA PRO A 11 -26.45 37.66 27.70
C PRO A 11 -25.61 38.17 26.51
N ILE A 12 -24.53 38.89 26.87
CA ILE A 12 -23.14 38.74 26.43
C ILE A 12 -22.95 38.14 25.02
N ALA A 13 -22.55 39.00 24.09
CA ALA A 13 -21.99 38.60 22.81
C ALA A 13 -20.75 37.73 23.00
N ALA A 14 -20.88 36.42 22.75
CA ALA A 14 -19.74 35.54 22.55
C ALA A 14 -19.18 35.83 21.15
N ALA A 15 -18.08 36.56 21.09
CA ALA A 15 -17.27 36.67 19.89
C ALA A 15 -16.69 35.28 19.57
N ILE A 16 -17.29 34.58 18.61
CA ILE A 16 -16.69 33.40 17.99
C ILE A 16 -15.56 33.92 17.10
N ALA A 17 -14.36 34.00 17.66
CA ALA A 17 -13.14 34.10 16.88
C ALA A 17 -12.98 32.76 16.14
N CYS A 18 -13.46 32.71 14.90
CA CYS A 18 -13.14 31.65 13.96
C CYS A 18 -11.66 31.82 13.60
N ALA A 19 -10.77 31.28 14.44
CA ALA A 19 -9.36 31.16 14.12
C ALA A 19 -9.24 30.24 12.91
N LEU A 20 -9.08 30.84 11.73
CA LEU A 20 -8.58 30.17 10.55
C LEU A 20 -7.17 29.68 10.90
N PHE A 21 -7.07 28.46 11.41
CA PHE A 21 -5.80 27.74 11.47
C PHE A 21 -5.38 27.50 10.03
N SER A 22 -4.57 28.41 9.50
CA SER A 22 -3.83 28.19 8.27
C SER A 22 -2.93 26.98 8.49
N LEU A 23 -3.34 25.84 7.95
CA LEU A 23 -2.47 24.67 7.78
C LEU A 23 -1.32 25.11 6.88
N SER A 24 -0.18 25.38 7.49
CA SER A 24 1.08 25.45 6.77
C SER A 24 1.31 24.07 6.13
N ALA A 25 1.35 24.04 4.81
CA ALA A 25 1.67 22.85 4.04
C ALA A 25 3.08 23.05 3.48
N HIS A 26 4.01 22.21 3.90
CA HIS A 26 5.37 22.24 3.37
C HIS A 26 5.45 21.32 2.15
N ALA A 27 5.70 21.92 0.97
CA ALA A 27 6.05 21.18 -0.24
C ALA A 27 7.56 20.88 -0.21
N LEU A 28 7.92 19.63 -0.41
CA LEU A 28 9.28 19.13 -0.39
C LEU A 28 9.50 18.22 -1.60
N ASP A 29 10.64 18.38 -2.27
CA ASP A 29 10.95 17.61 -3.46
C ASP A 29 11.85 16.42 -3.09
N ALA A 30 11.41 15.21 -3.44
CA ALA A 30 12.26 14.03 -3.41
C ALA A 30 12.93 13.88 -4.79
N PRO A 31 14.28 14.00 -4.87
CA PRO A 31 15.00 13.96 -6.13
C PRO A 31 15.00 12.54 -6.72
N LEU A 32 15.16 12.48 -8.04
CA LEU A 32 15.40 11.23 -8.74
C LEU A 32 16.79 10.69 -8.39
N ALA A 33 16.84 9.49 -7.83
CA ALA A 33 18.06 8.80 -7.44
C ALA A 33 18.61 7.94 -8.58
N ALA A 34 17.73 7.36 -9.39
CA ALA A 34 18.12 6.53 -10.51
C ALA A 34 17.07 6.53 -11.61
N ASP A 35 17.50 6.46 -12.86
CA ASP A 35 16.66 6.23 -14.04
C ASP A 35 17.39 5.41 -15.10
N ALA A 36 16.62 4.66 -15.87
CA ALA A 36 17.11 3.91 -17.02
C ALA A 36 15.90 3.47 -17.83
N HIS A 37 16.07 3.18 -19.11
CA HIS A 37 15.10 2.31 -19.79
C HIS A 37 15.70 0.95 -20.09
N ILE A 38 14.83 -0.02 -20.28
CA ILE A 38 15.17 -1.34 -20.81
C ILE A 38 14.45 -1.54 -22.13
N SER A 39 14.96 -2.40 -23.00
CA SER A 39 14.39 -2.62 -24.33
C SER A 39 14.36 -4.10 -24.69
N SER A 40 13.17 -4.63 -24.96
CA SER A 40 13.03 -6.01 -25.46
C SER A 40 13.69 -6.21 -26.83
N ALA A 41 13.89 -5.16 -27.61
CA ALA A 41 14.62 -5.19 -28.88
C ALA A 41 16.14 -5.27 -28.69
N MET A 42 16.66 -4.82 -27.54
CA MET A 42 18.08 -4.85 -27.18
C MET A 42 18.25 -5.37 -25.74
N PRO A 43 17.96 -6.66 -25.49
CA PRO A 43 17.70 -7.17 -24.14
C PRO A 43 18.92 -7.21 -23.21
N ALA A 44 20.14 -7.16 -23.78
CA ALA A 44 21.39 -7.14 -23.03
C ALA A 44 21.97 -5.72 -22.87
N ALA A 45 21.38 -4.72 -23.52
CA ALA A 45 21.86 -3.34 -23.42
C ALA A 45 21.37 -2.69 -22.13
N ASN A 46 22.24 -1.89 -21.53
CA ASN A 46 21.91 -0.97 -20.45
C ASN A 46 21.77 0.44 -21.04
N PHE A 47 20.70 1.13 -20.65
CA PHE A 47 20.43 2.49 -21.09
C PHE A 47 20.34 3.46 -19.91
N GLY A 48 21.12 3.23 -18.84
CA GLY A 48 21.14 4.12 -17.68
C GLY A 48 21.84 5.46 -17.95
N ALA A 49 22.76 5.50 -18.91
CA ALA A 49 23.55 6.71 -19.20
C ALA A 49 23.04 7.55 -20.40
N VAL A 50 21.87 7.22 -20.95
CA VAL A 50 21.35 7.90 -22.14
C VAL A 50 20.41 9.02 -21.74
N THR A 51 20.34 10.07 -22.55
CA THR A 51 19.62 11.32 -22.23
C THR A 51 18.09 11.24 -22.38
N THR A 52 17.54 10.08 -22.73
CA THR A 52 16.09 9.91 -22.88
C THR A 52 15.62 8.65 -22.20
N LEU A 53 14.55 8.78 -21.42
CA LEU A 53 13.83 7.67 -20.84
C LEU A 53 12.71 7.24 -21.81
N ASN A 54 12.89 6.09 -22.46
CA ASN A 54 12.01 5.64 -23.53
C ASN A 54 10.89 4.75 -23.00
N VAL A 55 9.67 4.95 -23.50
CA VAL A 55 8.50 4.12 -23.20
C VAL A 55 7.77 3.79 -24.51
N GLY A 56 7.48 2.51 -24.73
CA GLY A 56 6.84 2.02 -25.95
C GLY A 56 7.82 1.46 -26.97
N ALA A 57 7.27 0.84 -28.03
CA ALA A 57 8.05 0.13 -29.05
C ALA A 57 9.05 -0.89 -28.45
N GLY A 58 8.62 -1.61 -27.40
CA GLY A 58 9.47 -2.57 -26.67
C GLY A 58 10.32 -1.97 -25.57
N ALA A 59 10.31 -0.65 -25.37
CA ALA A 59 10.98 0.02 -24.27
C ALA A 59 10.07 0.19 -23.03
N LEU A 60 10.68 0.08 -21.86
CA LEU A 60 10.08 0.32 -20.55
C LEU A 60 11.00 1.26 -19.77
N GLY A 61 10.45 2.36 -19.24
CA GLY A 61 11.20 3.34 -18.45
C GLY A 61 11.18 2.98 -16.97
N LEU A 62 12.28 3.19 -16.26
CA LEU A 62 12.44 2.96 -14.82
C LEU A 62 12.87 4.26 -14.14
N LEU A 63 12.30 4.53 -12.97
CA LEU A 63 12.57 5.70 -12.14
C LEU A 63 12.65 5.27 -10.68
N ARG A 64 13.61 5.76 -9.89
CA ARG A 64 13.66 5.55 -8.43
C ARG A 64 14.01 6.85 -7.72
N PHE A 65 13.27 7.18 -6.67
CA PHE A 65 13.40 8.45 -5.94
C PHE A 65 14.09 8.25 -4.60
N ASP A 66 14.86 9.25 -4.17
CA ASP A 66 15.46 9.29 -2.84
C ASP A 66 14.55 10.03 -1.85
N LEU A 67 13.96 9.26 -0.94
CA LEU A 67 13.09 9.79 0.13
C LEU A 67 13.86 10.16 1.40
N SER A 68 15.19 9.96 1.45
CA SER A 68 16.00 10.35 2.61
C SER A 68 16.03 11.86 2.84
N THR A 69 15.63 12.63 1.82
CA THR A 69 15.45 14.09 1.87
C THR A 69 14.25 14.53 2.70
N LEU A 70 13.29 13.63 2.95
CA LEU A 70 12.13 13.93 3.78
C LEU A 70 12.55 14.21 5.23
N PRO A 71 11.88 15.16 5.94
CA PRO A 71 12.19 15.46 7.33
C PRO A 71 12.16 14.21 8.21
N ALA A 72 13.08 14.14 9.18
CA ALA A 72 13.09 13.07 10.18
C ALA A 72 11.73 12.98 10.89
N ALA A 73 11.25 11.74 11.14
CA ALA A 73 9.92 11.46 11.67
C ALA A 73 8.73 11.87 10.76
N THR A 74 8.95 11.92 9.45
CA THR A 74 7.84 11.89 8.46
C THR A 74 7.13 10.54 8.57
N THR A 75 5.82 10.58 8.80
CA THR A 75 4.95 9.38 8.81
C THR A 75 4.02 9.44 7.61
N ALA A 76 3.48 8.31 7.17
CA ALA A 76 2.53 8.30 6.05
C ALA A 76 1.29 9.18 6.30
N ALA A 77 0.87 9.34 7.56
CA ALA A 77 -0.23 10.23 7.92
C ALA A 77 0.08 11.70 7.62
N LYS A 78 1.35 12.10 7.68
CA LYS A 78 1.78 13.48 7.35
C LYS A 78 1.81 13.73 5.85
N VAL A 79 1.84 12.71 4.99
CA VAL A 79 1.83 12.90 3.54
C VAL A 79 0.42 13.29 3.10
N VAL A 80 0.23 14.55 2.71
CA VAL A 80 -1.05 15.07 2.20
C VAL A 80 -1.22 14.69 0.75
N SER A 81 -0.19 14.94 -0.06
CA SER A 81 -0.15 14.56 -1.47
C SER A 81 1.28 14.24 -1.90
N ALA A 82 1.43 13.37 -2.90
CA ALA A 82 2.69 13.19 -3.60
C ALA A 82 2.43 13.08 -5.10
N ARG A 83 3.09 13.94 -5.90
CA ARG A 83 2.89 14.01 -7.34
C ARG A 83 4.21 13.78 -8.07
N LEU A 84 4.22 12.80 -8.97
CA LEU A 84 5.31 12.64 -9.92
C LEU A 84 5.15 13.68 -11.01
N LEU A 85 6.20 14.47 -11.21
CA LEU A 85 6.34 15.39 -12.33
C LEU A 85 7.32 14.79 -13.33
N LEU A 86 6.82 14.56 -14.54
CA LEU A 86 7.56 13.92 -15.60
C LEU A 86 7.50 14.79 -16.86
N TYR A 87 8.66 15.15 -17.40
CA TYR A 87 8.74 15.99 -18.59
C TYR A 87 8.69 15.12 -19.86
N VAL A 88 7.70 15.39 -20.72
CA VAL A 88 7.56 14.73 -22.01
C VAL A 88 8.47 15.43 -23.01
N ASN A 89 9.65 14.90 -23.28
CA ASN A 89 10.59 15.45 -24.25
C ASN A 89 10.05 15.36 -25.69
N ARG A 90 9.54 14.18 -26.05
CA ARG A 90 9.01 13.90 -27.39
C ARG A 90 7.89 12.89 -27.32
N VAL A 91 6.91 13.03 -28.21
CA VAL A 91 5.87 12.04 -28.45
C VAL A 91 6.12 11.45 -29.84
N GLY A 92 6.43 10.15 -29.90
CA GLY A 92 6.52 9.41 -31.16
C GLY A 92 5.15 8.95 -31.64
N SER A 93 4.32 8.47 -30.72
CA SER A 93 2.93 8.07 -30.98
C SER A 93 2.11 8.43 -29.74
N ALA A 94 1.13 9.32 -29.92
CA ALA A 94 0.29 9.80 -28.85
C ALA A 94 -0.55 8.67 -28.25
N GLY A 95 -0.77 8.72 -26.94
CA GLY A 95 -1.55 7.72 -26.24
C GLY A 95 -1.53 7.94 -24.75
N ALA A 96 -1.25 6.89 -23.99
CA ALA A 96 -1.22 6.93 -22.54
C ALA A 96 -0.19 5.95 -21.98
N ILE A 97 0.27 6.23 -20.76
CA ILE A 97 1.18 5.36 -20.01
C ILE A 97 0.50 4.85 -18.73
N ASP A 98 0.95 3.69 -18.28
CA ASP A 98 0.72 3.19 -16.93
C ASP A 98 1.98 3.44 -16.09
N VAL A 99 1.78 3.85 -14.83
CA VAL A 99 2.84 4.03 -13.83
C VAL A 99 2.70 2.93 -12.78
N THR A 100 3.72 2.08 -12.71
CA THR A 100 3.66 0.80 -11.99
C THR A 100 4.80 0.71 -10.97
N PRO A 101 4.58 0.34 -9.71
CA PRO A 101 5.67 0.17 -8.75
C PRO A 101 6.56 -1.02 -9.10
N ALA A 102 7.86 -0.88 -8.84
CA ALA A 102 8.81 -2.00 -8.84
C ALA A 102 8.83 -2.70 -7.46
N PHE A 103 8.96 -4.02 -7.44
CA PHE A 103 8.98 -4.85 -6.24
C PHE A 103 10.30 -5.60 -6.02
N SER A 104 11.26 -5.46 -6.93
CA SER A 104 12.62 -5.95 -6.73
C SER A 104 13.64 -4.86 -7.02
N ALA A 105 14.80 -4.97 -6.38
CA ALA A 105 15.89 -4.05 -6.58
C ALA A 105 16.40 -4.06 -8.03
N TRP A 106 16.86 -2.90 -8.48
CA TRP A 106 17.58 -2.72 -9.73
C TRP A 106 18.61 -1.60 -9.56
N SER A 107 19.59 -1.56 -10.47
CA SER A 107 20.64 -0.55 -10.51
C SER A 107 20.68 0.07 -11.90
N GLU A 108 20.68 1.39 -11.96
CA GLU A 108 20.78 2.15 -13.21
C GLU A 108 21.98 1.74 -14.05
N ALA A 109 23.13 1.45 -13.43
CA ALA A 109 24.35 1.09 -14.13
C ALA A 109 24.34 -0.32 -14.75
N THR A 110 23.41 -1.20 -14.34
CA THR A 110 23.43 -2.62 -14.73
C THR A 110 22.09 -3.20 -15.17
N VAL A 111 21.00 -2.46 -15.04
CA VAL A 111 19.67 -2.95 -15.42
C VAL A 111 19.58 -3.15 -16.93
N THR A 112 19.04 -4.29 -17.34
CA THR A 112 18.75 -4.68 -18.73
C THR A 112 17.37 -5.33 -18.77
N SER A 113 16.88 -5.69 -19.95
CA SER A 113 15.59 -6.42 -20.00
C SER A 113 15.65 -7.80 -19.33
N ALA A 114 16.83 -8.43 -19.31
CA ALA A 114 17.02 -9.71 -18.63
C ALA A 114 17.04 -9.59 -17.10
N THR A 115 17.39 -8.42 -16.57
CA THR A 115 17.48 -8.14 -15.13
C THR A 115 16.42 -7.13 -14.67
N ALA A 116 15.36 -6.98 -15.46
CA ALA A 116 14.27 -6.06 -15.18
C ALA A 116 13.66 -6.33 -13.80
N PRO A 117 13.29 -5.28 -13.04
CA PRO A 117 12.65 -5.48 -11.77
C PRO A 117 11.27 -6.11 -11.95
N VAL A 118 10.84 -6.91 -10.97
CA VAL A 118 9.48 -7.43 -10.89
C VAL A 118 8.52 -6.25 -10.71
N LEU A 119 7.47 -6.16 -11.52
CA LEU A 119 6.52 -5.05 -11.50
C LEU A 119 5.21 -5.45 -10.82
N GLY A 120 4.59 -4.50 -10.11
CA GLY A 120 3.26 -4.65 -9.52
C GLY A 120 2.12 -4.34 -10.48
N ALA A 121 0.95 -3.98 -9.94
CA ALA A 121 -0.13 -3.38 -10.71
C ALA A 121 0.06 -1.86 -10.82
N PRO A 122 -0.41 -1.22 -11.91
CA PRO A 122 -0.33 0.22 -12.05
C PRO A 122 -0.96 0.95 -10.86
N THR A 123 -0.22 1.86 -10.25
CA THR A 123 -0.76 2.79 -9.23
C THR A 123 -1.46 3.98 -9.89
N ALA A 124 -1.16 4.24 -11.15
CA ALA A 124 -1.91 5.15 -12.01
C ALA A 124 -1.95 4.53 -13.42
N SER A 125 -3.14 4.45 -14.01
CA SER A 125 -3.33 3.85 -15.33
C SER A 125 -3.93 4.86 -16.30
N GLY A 126 -3.56 4.74 -17.58
CA GLY A 126 -4.10 5.58 -18.64
C GLY A 126 -3.72 7.05 -18.53
N VAL A 127 -2.55 7.37 -17.96
CA VAL A 127 -2.04 8.74 -17.85
C VAL A 127 -1.78 9.26 -19.27
N PRO A 128 -2.49 10.31 -19.73
CA PRO A 128 -2.38 10.76 -21.11
C PRO A 128 -0.99 11.33 -21.44
N VAL A 129 -0.45 10.92 -22.60
CA VAL A 129 0.78 11.44 -23.18
C VAL A 129 0.53 11.76 -24.65
N SER A 130 -0.01 12.96 -24.89
CA SER A 130 -0.46 13.41 -26.22
C SER A 130 0.32 14.60 -26.77
N THR A 131 1.04 15.33 -25.93
CA THR A 131 1.77 16.55 -26.32
C THR A 131 3.16 16.56 -25.69
N ALA A 132 4.16 16.92 -26.50
CA ALA A 132 5.55 17.04 -26.08
C ALA A 132 5.82 18.43 -25.45
N ASN A 133 7.00 18.59 -24.87
CA ASN A 133 7.51 19.80 -24.23
C ASN A 133 6.65 20.32 -23.06
N GLN A 134 6.12 19.39 -22.26
CA GLN A 134 5.34 19.73 -21.08
C GLN A 134 5.52 18.70 -19.97
N PHE A 135 5.21 19.12 -18.75
CA PHE A 135 5.11 18.21 -17.62
C PHE A 135 3.75 17.52 -17.61
N ILE A 136 3.76 16.24 -17.28
CA ILE A 136 2.58 15.51 -16.81
C ILE A 136 2.70 15.30 -15.30
N ASN A 137 1.56 15.32 -14.62
CA ASN A 137 1.46 15.10 -13.19
C ASN A 137 0.74 13.78 -12.93
N VAL A 138 1.34 12.93 -12.11
CA VAL A 138 0.74 11.65 -11.70
C VAL A 138 0.62 11.62 -10.20
N ASP A 139 -0.60 11.37 -9.70
CA ASP A 139 -0.83 11.21 -8.27
C ASP A 139 -0.28 9.86 -7.80
N LEU A 140 0.74 9.92 -6.95
CA LEU A 140 1.39 8.76 -6.32
C LEU A 140 1.22 8.78 -4.80
N THR A 141 0.28 9.55 -4.27
CA THR A 141 0.10 9.77 -2.83
C THR A 141 0.01 8.46 -2.05
N ALA A 142 -0.77 7.49 -2.55
CA ALA A 142 -0.92 6.19 -1.91
C ALA A 142 0.39 5.38 -1.89
N LEU A 143 1.13 5.38 -2.99
CA LEU A 143 2.39 4.66 -3.11
C LEU A 143 3.49 5.29 -2.24
N VAL A 144 3.57 6.62 -2.20
CA VAL A 144 4.56 7.32 -1.37
C VAL A 144 4.27 7.13 0.12
N LYS A 145 2.98 7.08 0.52
CA LYS A 145 2.60 6.67 1.88
C LYS A 145 3.10 5.26 2.23
N GLN A 146 3.03 4.33 1.28
CA GLN A 146 3.57 2.98 1.46
C GLN A 146 5.10 3.00 1.65
N TRP A 147 5.82 3.75 0.82
CA TRP A 147 7.28 3.89 0.94
C TRP A 147 7.70 4.57 2.24
N VAL A 148 6.97 5.59 2.71
CA VAL A 148 7.26 6.24 4.00
C VAL A 148 7.01 5.28 5.18
N ASN A 149 5.96 4.45 5.12
CA ASN A 149 5.70 3.44 6.16
C ASN A 149 6.70 2.28 6.14
N ASN A 150 7.17 1.89 4.96
CA ASN A 150 8.17 0.84 4.79
C ASN A 150 9.24 1.27 3.78
N PRO A 151 10.29 1.99 4.22
CA PRO A 151 11.32 2.52 3.34
C PRO A 151 12.02 1.45 2.47
N GLY A 152 12.12 0.22 2.96
CA GLY A 152 12.70 -0.91 2.21
C GLY A 152 11.84 -1.40 1.04
N SER A 153 10.63 -0.86 0.85
CA SER A 153 9.76 -1.16 -0.31
C SER A 153 9.94 -0.19 -1.48
N ASN A 154 10.75 0.86 -1.33
CA ASN A 154 11.04 1.82 -2.39
C ASN A 154 12.07 1.28 -3.39
N TYR A 155 11.58 0.51 -4.37
CA TYR A 155 12.37 0.12 -5.54
C TYR A 155 12.07 0.99 -6.76
N GLY A 156 11.24 2.03 -6.61
CA GLY A 156 10.87 2.94 -7.68
C GLY A 156 9.66 2.48 -8.50
N LEU A 157 9.63 2.94 -9.75
CA LEU A 157 8.52 2.87 -10.69
C LEU A 157 9.01 2.36 -12.04
N ALA A 158 8.08 1.76 -12.78
CA ALA A 158 8.15 1.49 -14.20
C ALA A 158 7.08 2.30 -14.94
N LEU A 159 7.45 2.79 -16.11
CA LEU A 159 6.59 3.45 -17.07
C LEU A 159 6.41 2.51 -18.27
N THR A 160 5.17 2.13 -18.54
CA THR A 160 4.81 1.25 -19.67
C THR A 160 3.73 1.91 -20.51
N PRO A 161 3.61 1.57 -21.81
CA PRO A 161 2.39 1.91 -22.55
C PRO A 161 1.17 1.40 -21.81
N ALA A 162 0.12 2.22 -21.72
CA ALA A 162 -1.12 1.79 -21.10
C ALA A 162 -1.75 0.65 -21.93
N LEU A 163 -2.40 -0.30 -21.27
CA LEU A 163 -3.04 -1.43 -21.98
C LEU A 163 -4.09 -0.97 -23.00
N ALA A 164 -4.79 0.14 -22.71
CA ALA A 164 -5.75 0.75 -23.61
C ALA A 164 -5.11 1.55 -24.78
N ALA A 165 -3.79 1.78 -24.73
CA ALA A 165 -3.03 2.51 -25.75
C ALA A 165 -1.65 1.85 -25.98
N PRO A 166 -1.58 0.58 -26.43
CA PRO A 166 -0.34 -0.19 -26.51
C PRO A 166 0.65 0.34 -27.57
N ALA A 167 0.15 1.13 -28.53
CA ALA A 167 0.97 1.78 -29.56
C ALA A 167 1.61 3.11 -29.08
N THR A 168 1.47 3.47 -27.80
CA THR A 168 2.08 4.68 -27.23
C THR A 168 3.59 4.60 -27.35
N VAL A 169 4.20 5.67 -27.87
CA VAL A 169 5.66 5.84 -27.89
C VAL A 169 5.97 7.23 -27.37
N ALA A 170 6.60 7.30 -26.21
CA ALA A 170 6.94 8.54 -25.52
C ALA A 170 8.40 8.53 -25.06
N PHE A 171 9.00 9.72 -25.05
CA PHE A 171 10.37 9.96 -24.64
C PHE A 171 10.32 11.01 -23.55
N PHE A 172 10.80 10.66 -22.37
CA PHE A 172 10.88 11.56 -21.23
C PHE A 172 12.33 11.97 -21.01
N ASP A 173 12.53 13.09 -20.31
CA ASP A 173 13.88 13.49 -19.90
C ASP A 173 14.42 12.50 -18.88
N SER A 174 15.68 12.10 -19.09
CA SER A 174 16.47 11.42 -18.05
C SER A 174 17.30 12.42 -17.24
N LYS A 175 17.90 11.96 -16.15
CA LYS A 175 18.89 12.71 -15.35
C LYS A 175 20.08 13.22 -16.16
N GLU A 176 20.46 12.49 -17.21
CA GLU A 176 21.62 12.79 -18.05
C GLU A 176 21.31 13.87 -19.10
N ASN A 177 20.04 14.22 -19.28
CA ASN A 177 19.63 15.22 -20.25
C ASN A 177 19.92 16.64 -19.76
N THR A 178 21.08 17.16 -20.14
CA THR A 178 21.48 18.55 -19.84
C THR A 178 20.91 19.58 -20.82
N ALA A 179 20.31 19.17 -21.94
CA ALA A 179 19.79 20.10 -22.95
C ALA A 179 18.50 20.78 -22.50
N THR A 180 17.59 20.01 -21.90
CA THR A 180 16.33 20.50 -21.33
C THR A 180 16.36 20.52 -19.80
N ALA A 181 17.19 19.68 -19.16
CA ALA A 181 17.42 19.64 -17.72
C ALA A 181 16.15 19.48 -16.87
N HIS A 182 15.09 18.86 -17.42
CA HIS A 182 13.84 18.62 -16.71
C HIS A 182 13.80 17.20 -16.13
N VAL A 183 14.68 16.94 -15.17
CA VAL A 183 14.74 15.66 -14.45
C VAL A 183 13.39 15.38 -13.77
N ALA A 184 12.95 14.12 -13.79
CA ALA A 184 11.75 13.73 -13.08
C ALA A 184 11.90 14.01 -11.57
N ARG A 185 10.82 14.41 -10.91
CA ARG A 185 10.84 14.67 -9.47
C ARG A 185 9.52 14.29 -8.82
N LEU A 186 9.56 14.09 -7.52
CA LEU A 186 8.41 13.76 -6.71
C LEU A 186 8.13 14.91 -5.75
N ASP A 187 7.09 15.68 -6.05
CA ASP A 187 6.65 16.82 -5.24
C ASP A 187 5.75 16.28 -4.12
N ILE A 188 6.22 16.34 -2.87
CA ILE A 188 5.54 15.80 -1.68
C ILE A 188 5.06 16.95 -0.81
N THR A 189 3.78 16.99 -0.51
CA THR A 189 3.19 17.95 0.43
C THR A 189 2.95 17.27 1.76
N LEU A 190 3.48 17.84 2.83
CA LEU A 190 3.29 17.38 4.19
C LEU A 190 2.30 18.26 4.97
N SER A 191 1.54 17.66 5.89
CA SER A 191 0.73 18.38 6.88
C SER A 191 1.58 18.72 8.10
N ASP A 192 1.58 19.98 8.52
CA ASP A 192 2.12 20.35 9.82
C ASP A 192 1.15 19.95 10.93
N GLN A 193 1.56 19.01 11.81
CA GLN A 193 0.97 19.00 13.15
C GLN A 193 1.67 20.10 13.95
N GLY A 194 0.92 21.11 14.37
CA GLY A 194 1.41 22.12 15.31
C GLY A 194 1.99 21.45 16.58
N PRO A 195 2.82 22.17 17.35
CA PRO A 195 3.46 21.63 18.56
C PRO A 195 2.42 20.97 19.48
N ILE A 196 2.83 19.89 20.16
CA ILE A 196 2.06 19.26 21.24
C ILE A 196 1.50 20.38 22.12
N GLY A 197 0.16 20.42 22.29
CA GLY A 197 -0.48 21.44 23.11
C GLY A 197 0.22 21.52 24.48
N PRO A 198 0.49 22.73 25.00
CA PRO A 198 1.22 22.88 26.24
C PRO A 198 0.57 22.01 27.33
N MET A 199 1.40 21.35 28.14
CA MET A 199 0.94 20.65 29.33
C MET A 199 0.00 21.57 30.10
N GLY A 200 -1.21 21.10 30.41
CA GLY A 200 -2.19 21.89 31.16
C GLY A 200 -1.52 22.45 32.42
N PRO A 201 -1.83 23.71 32.81
CA PRO A 201 -1.20 24.33 33.98
C PRO A 201 -1.32 23.40 35.18
N ALA A 202 -0.24 23.29 35.95
CA ALA A 202 -0.26 22.54 37.20
C ALA A 202 -1.47 23.01 38.04
N GLY A 203 -2.28 22.07 38.52
CA GLY A 203 -3.44 22.39 39.35
C GLY A 203 -3.01 23.25 40.54
N ALA A 204 -3.77 24.32 40.80
CA ALA A 204 -3.48 25.21 41.92
C ALA A 204 -3.31 24.39 43.21
N THR A 205 -2.25 24.68 43.98
CA THR A 205 -2.05 24.09 45.29
C THR A 205 -3.29 24.34 46.14
N GLY A 206 -3.91 23.27 46.66
CA GLY A 206 -5.09 23.38 47.51
C GLY A 206 -4.81 24.28 48.72
N PRO A 207 -5.80 25.06 49.19
CA PRO A 207 -5.61 25.91 50.36
C PRO A 207 -5.14 25.09 51.57
N GLN A 208 -4.22 25.66 52.35
CA GLN A 208 -3.73 25.05 53.58
C GLN A 208 -4.92 24.80 54.52
N GLY A 209 -5.10 23.54 54.93
CA GLY A 209 -6.16 23.17 55.86
C GLY A 209 -5.99 23.87 57.22
N PRO A 210 -7.08 24.25 57.90
CA PRO A 210 -7.01 24.88 59.21
C PRO A 210 -6.32 23.96 60.23
N MET A 211 -5.54 24.56 61.13
CA MET A 211 -4.78 23.88 62.17
C MET A 211 -5.70 23.12 63.13
N GLY A 212 -5.51 21.80 63.24
CA GLY A 212 -6.26 20.95 64.16
C GLY A 212 -5.79 21.10 65.61
N LEU A 213 -6.75 21.11 66.56
CA LEU A 213 -6.46 21.01 67.99
C LEU A 213 -6.04 19.57 68.37
N PRO A 214 -5.22 19.39 69.43
CA PRO A 214 -4.57 18.11 69.71
C PRO A 214 -5.50 17.10 70.38
N GLY A 215 -5.39 15.83 69.96
CA GLY A 215 -5.84 14.67 70.72
C GLY A 215 -5.08 13.42 70.26
N PRO A 216 -4.44 12.65 71.16
CA PRO A 216 -3.62 11.50 70.78
C PRO A 216 -4.52 10.29 70.52
N THR A 217 -4.18 9.43 69.55
CA THR A 217 -4.32 7.96 69.57
C THR A 217 -3.94 7.35 68.21
N GLY A 218 -3.11 6.30 68.26
CA GLY A 218 -2.95 5.27 67.23
C GLY A 218 -1.89 5.53 66.16
N ALA A 219 -0.82 4.71 66.14
CA ALA A 219 0.05 4.63 64.96
C ALA A 219 -0.77 4.07 63.78
N GLN A 220 -1.18 4.95 62.88
CA GLN A 220 -1.83 4.56 61.63
C GLN A 220 -0.79 3.86 60.75
N GLY A 221 -1.13 2.64 60.31
CA GLY A 221 -0.26 1.82 59.47
C GLY A 221 0.19 2.57 58.21
N GLN A 222 1.45 2.35 57.81
CA GLN A 222 2.01 2.92 56.58
C GLN A 222 1.06 2.65 55.41
N ALA A 223 0.72 3.69 54.67
CA ALA A 223 -0.03 3.55 53.42
C ALA A 223 0.72 2.57 52.51
N GLY A 224 0.02 1.55 52.02
CA GLY A 224 0.59 0.60 51.06
C GLY A 224 1.14 1.34 49.86
N ALA A 225 2.32 0.94 49.37
CA ALA A 225 2.95 1.53 48.21
C ALA A 225 1.96 1.57 47.03
N GLN A 226 1.88 2.71 46.35
CA GLN A 226 1.10 2.84 45.13
C GLN A 226 1.49 1.73 44.17
N GLY A 227 0.52 0.93 43.73
CA GLY A 227 0.76 -0.13 42.75
C GLY A 227 1.42 0.44 41.49
N PRO A 228 2.32 -0.30 40.83
CA PRO A 228 3.00 0.18 39.64
C PRO A 228 1.98 0.62 38.59
N VAL A 229 2.27 1.74 37.92
CA VAL A 229 1.49 2.18 36.76
C VAL A 229 1.41 1.02 35.78
N GLY A 230 0.19 0.65 35.37
CA GLY A 230 -0.03 -0.40 34.39
C GLY A 230 0.72 -0.07 33.10
N ALA A 231 1.41 -1.06 32.52
CA ALA A 231 2.13 -0.88 31.27
C ALA A 231 1.19 -0.29 30.20
N THR A 232 1.65 0.74 29.49
CA THR A 232 0.96 1.26 28.31
C THR A 232 0.66 0.08 27.38
N GLY A 233 -0.60 -0.07 26.99
CA GLY A 233 -1.01 -1.15 26.09
C GLY A 233 -0.20 -1.10 24.79
N PRO A 234 0.11 -2.26 24.17
CA PRO A 234 0.85 -2.28 22.92
C PRO A 234 0.12 -1.42 21.88
N GLN A 235 0.87 -0.61 21.15
CA GLN A 235 0.35 0.11 19.99
C GLN A 235 -0.28 -0.91 19.03
N GLY A 236 -1.55 -0.71 18.67
CA GLY A 236 -2.22 -1.59 17.71
C GLY A 236 -1.50 -1.52 16.36
N PRO A 237 -1.39 -2.63 15.61
CA PRO A 237 -0.87 -2.59 14.24
C PRO A 237 -1.63 -1.57 13.38
N THR A 238 -0.87 -0.87 12.56
CA THR A 238 -1.35 -0.01 11.49
C THR A 238 -2.15 -0.85 10.47
N GLY A 239 -3.35 -0.39 10.08
CA GLY A 239 -4.20 -1.08 9.10
C GLY A 239 -3.67 -1.07 7.66
N VAL A 240 -4.05 -2.11 6.90
CA VAL A 240 -3.74 -2.44 5.49
C VAL A 240 -2.25 -2.66 5.18
N VAL A 241 -1.85 -3.93 4.96
CA VAL A 241 -0.44 -4.32 4.79
C VAL A 241 -0.10 -4.82 3.36
N SER A 242 -1.07 -5.23 2.50
CA SER A 242 -0.77 -5.45 1.08
C SER A 242 -2.00 -5.58 0.15
N ILE A 243 -1.95 -4.91 -1.00
CA ILE A 243 -2.80 -5.17 -2.16
C ILE A 243 -2.00 -6.08 -3.09
N GLY A 244 -2.18 -7.40 -2.96
CA GLY A 244 -1.58 -8.34 -3.90
C GLY A 244 -2.30 -8.24 -5.24
N ALA A 245 -1.65 -7.76 -6.29
CA ALA A 245 -2.09 -8.14 -7.63
C ALA A 245 -1.74 -9.62 -7.78
N TRP A 246 -2.74 -10.49 -7.73
CA TRP A 246 -2.52 -11.93 -7.72
C TRP A 246 -2.33 -12.50 -9.13
N ASN A 247 -1.65 -11.77 -10.02
CA ASN A 247 -1.41 -12.19 -11.39
C ASN A 247 -0.27 -13.22 -11.43
N GLY A 248 -0.53 -14.43 -11.93
CA GLY A 248 0.52 -15.42 -12.09
C GLY A 248 0.05 -16.70 -12.77
N GLN A 249 0.90 -17.22 -13.64
CA GLN A 249 0.74 -18.47 -14.37
C GLN A 249 1.35 -19.61 -13.54
N THR A 250 0.64 -20.72 -13.33
CA THR A 250 1.23 -21.93 -12.74
C THR A 250 1.22 -23.08 -13.74
N THR A 251 2.12 -24.04 -13.57
CA THR A 251 2.11 -25.28 -14.37
C THR A 251 0.88 -26.10 -14.01
N GLN A 252 0.39 -26.89 -14.98
CA GLN A 252 -0.69 -27.85 -14.79
C GLN A 252 -0.55 -28.60 -13.46
N THR A 253 -1.59 -28.51 -12.62
CA THR A 253 -1.56 -28.97 -11.22
C THR A 253 -2.62 -30.04 -10.98
N VAL A 254 -2.19 -31.19 -10.46
CA VAL A 254 -3.09 -32.28 -10.02
C VAL A 254 -3.63 -31.95 -8.63
N LEU A 255 -4.95 -32.04 -8.44
CA LEU A 255 -5.59 -31.74 -7.17
C LEU A 255 -5.74 -32.97 -6.27
N SER A 256 -5.51 -32.76 -4.97
CA SER A 256 -5.80 -33.74 -3.91
C SER A 256 -7.19 -33.50 -3.32
N ASN A 257 -7.82 -34.55 -2.79
CA ASN A 257 -9.08 -34.46 -2.01
C ASN A 257 -8.85 -34.08 -0.54
N THR A 258 -7.61 -34.15 -0.04
CA THR A 258 -7.27 -33.85 1.36
C THR A 258 -6.41 -32.60 1.50
N ALA A 259 -5.53 -32.32 0.52
CA ALA A 259 -4.59 -31.21 0.56
C ALA A 259 -5.01 -30.06 -0.34
N TYR A 260 -4.73 -28.83 0.10
CA TYR A 260 -4.85 -27.64 -0.74
C TYR A 260 -3.59 -27.43 -1.56
N THR A 261 -3.77 -27.06 -2.82
CA THR A 261 -2.69 -26.64 -3.70
C THR A 261 -2.84 -25.15 -3.98
N ALA A 262 -1.74 -24.40 -3.90
CA ALA A 262 -1.71 -23.00 -4.30
C ALA A 262 -1.80 -22.90 -5.84
N ILE A 263 -2.63 -22.01 -6.35
CA ILE A 263 -2.91 -21.88 -7.80
C ILE A 263 -2.70 -20.45 -8.32
N GLY A 264 -1.87 -19.69 -7.64
CA GLY A 264 -1.53 -18.33 -8.02
C GLY A 264 -0.39 -17.81 -7.16
N PRO A 265 -0.01 -16.54 -7.34
CA PRO A 265 1.03 -15.92 -6.52
C PRO A 265 0.64 -15.87 -5.05
N SER A 266 1.58 -15.44 -4.21
CA SER A 266 1.40 -15.36 -2.77
C SER A 266 1.80 -14.02 -2.20
N VAL A 267 1.10 -13.52 -1.18
CA VAL A 267 1.51 -12.32 -0.44
C VAL A 267 1.99 -12.70 0.96
N SER A 268 3.06 -12.06 1.41
CA SER A 268 3.61 -12.25 2.75
C SER A 268 3.12 -11.16 3.68
N LEU A 269 2.65 -11.55 4.87
CA LEU A 269 2.07 -10.68 5.89
C LEU A 269 2.53 -11.14 7.28
N THR A 270 2.65 -10.23 8.24
CA THR A 270 3.01 -10.56 9.62
C THR A 270 1.87 -10.17 10.56
N THR A 271 1.51 -11.05 11.47
CA THR A 271 0.49 -10.83 12.49
C THR A 271 1.06 -10.89 13.91
N THR A 272 0.51 -10.09 14.83
CA THR A 272 0.63 -10.32 16.29
C THR A 272 -0.56 -11.13 16.82
N ALA A 273 -0.49 -11.54 18.08
CA ALA A 273 -1.58 -12.27 18.72
C ALA A 273 -2.89 -11.45 18.66
N GLY A 274 -3.99 -12.11 18.28
CA GLY A 274 -5.31 -11.51 18.15
C GLY A 274 -5.61 -10.82 16.81
N GLN A 275 -4.62 -10.58 15.96
CA GLN A 275 -4.83 -9.89 14.69
C GLN A 275 -5.53 -10.76 13.65
N ARG A 276 -6.41 -10.11 12.88
CA ARG A 276 -7.25 -10.73 11.86
C ARG A 276 -6.76 -10.38 10.46
N ILE A 277 -6.61 -11.40 9.63
CA ILE A 277 -6.44 -11.27 8.20
C ILE A 277 -7.81 -11.22 7.56
N SER A 278 -8.06 -10.25 6.69
CA SER A 278 -9.19 -10.23 5.77
C SER A 278 -8.64 -10.24 4.35
N ALA A 279 -9.20 -11.07 3.48
CA ALA A 279 -8.74 -11.20 2.11
C ALA A 279 -9.90 -11.47 1.17
N SER A 280 -9.80 -10.98 -0.06
CA SER A 280 -10.73 -11.34 -1.12
C SER A 280 -10.01 -11.44 -2.45
N GLY A 281 -10.59 -12.21 -3.36
CA GLY A 281 -10.09 -12.25 -4.73
C GLY A 281 -11.06 -12.95 -5.67
N SER A 282 -10.81 -12.72 -6.95
CA SER A 282 -11.49 -13.39 -8.06
C SER A 282 -10.45 -14.00 -9.00
N TRP A 283 -10.65 -15.22 -9.46
CA TRP A 283 -9.73 -15.90 -10.38
C TRP A 283 -10.48 -16.85 -11.31
N THR A 284 -9.97 -16.96 -12.53
CA THR A 284 -10.39 -17.98 -13.49
C THR A 284 -9.43 -19.17 -13.47
N PHE A 285 -9.91 -20.35 -13.82
CA PHE A 285 -9.09 -21.54 -14.04
C PHE A 285 -9.81 -22.50 -14.99
N VAL A 286 -9.05 -23.36 -15.68
CA VAL A 286 -9.60 -24.33 -16.63
C VAL A 286 -9.32 -25.75 -16.13
N PRO A 287 -10.34 -26.56 -15.80
CA PRO A 287 -10.12 -27.96 -15.41
C PRO A 287 -10.00 -28.87 -16.63
N THR A 288 -9.27 -29.97 -16.52
CA THR A 288 -9.21 -31.00 -17.56
C THR A 288 -10.29 -32.08 -17.40
N ALA A 289 -11.03 -32.06 -16.29
CA ALA A 289 -12.11 -33.00 -15.99
C ALA A 289 -13.33 -32.28 -15.39
N SER A 290 -14.51 -32.85 -15.55
CA SER A 290 -15.74 -32.32 -14.96
C SER A 290 -15.90 -32.81 -13.53
N ASN A 291 -15.92 -31.88 -12.56
CA ASN A 291 -16.16 -32.21 -11.15
C ASN A 291 -16.46 -30.97 -10.29
N SER A 292 -16.50 -31.11 -8.97
CA SER A 292 -16.54 -29.97 -8.05
C SER A 292 -15.18 -29.71 -7.41
N VAL A 293 -14.78 -28.45 -7.36
CA VAL A 293 -13.58 -27.99 -6.63
C VAL A 293 -13.99 -27.10 -5.47
N ARG A 294 -13.24 -27.20 -4.36
CA ARG A 294 -13.32 -26.22 -3.27
C ARG A 294 -12.20 -25.21 -3.46
N VAL A 295 -12.59 -23.95 -3.51
CA VAL A 295 -11.75 -22.81 -3.83
C VAL A 295 -11.74 -21.86 -2.64
N ASP A 296 -10.56 -21.42 -2.21
CA ASP A 296 -10.38 -20.65 -0.98
C ASP A 296 -9.18 -19.69 -1.08
N ILE A 297 -9.04 -18.81 -0.08
CA ILE A 297 -7.79 -18.09 0.19
C ILE A 297 -7.13 -18.81 1.36
N CYS A 298 -6.05 -19.53 1.06
CA CYS A 298 -5.29 -20.26 2.06
C CYS A 298 -4.12 -19.44 2.59
N TYR A 299 -3.53 -19.95 3.67
CA TYR A 299 -2.33 -19.42 4.27
C TYR A 299 -1.38 -20.56 4.67
N ARG A 300 -0.11 -20.23 4.86
CA ARG A 300 0.93 -21.08 5.43
C ARG A 300 1.93 -20.22 6.19
N SER A 301 2.66 -20.77 7.14
CA SER A 301 3.75 -20.01 7.78
C SER A 301 4.85 -19.70 6.76
N SER A 302 5.54 -18.57 6.94
CA SER A 302 6.70 -18.20 6.12
C SER A 302 7.82 -19.23 6.34
N GLY A 303 8.07 -20.08 5.34
CA GLY A 303 9.00 -21.22 5.42
C GLY A 303 8.33 -22.59 5.62
N GLY A 304 7.03 -22.62 5.93
CA GLY A 304 6.23 -23.86 5.98
C GLY A 304 5.74 -24.29 4.60
N THR A 305 5.54 -25.59 4.39
CA THR A 305 5.01 -26.17 3.14
C THR A 305 3.51 -26.48 3.20
N THR A 306 2.96 -26.60 4.41
CA THR A 306 1.56 -26.97 4.61
C THR A 306 0.63 -25.79 4.34
N VAL A 307 -0.18 -25.91 3.30
CA VAL A 307 -1.24 -24.94 2.94
C VAL A 307 -2.49 -25.24 3.76
N GLN A 308 -2.97 -24.25 4.49
CA GLN A 308 -4.13 -24.33 5.37
C GLN A 308 -5.24 -23.42 4.87
N SER A 309 -6.49 -23.90 4.95
CA SER A 309 -7.66 -23.07 4.67
C SER A 309 -8.23 -22.55 6.00
N PRO A 310 -8.69 -21.28 6.05
CA PRO A 310 -9.42 -20.74 7.20
C PRO A 310 -10.71 -21.48 7.54
N GLY A 311 -11.25 -22.27 6.60
CA GLY A 311 -12.50 -22.99 6.77
C GLY A 311 -13.75 -22.13 6.56
N VAL A 312 -13.58 -20.84 6.31
CA VAL A 312 -14.64 -19.85 6.08
C VAL A 312 -14.37 -19.06 4.81
N GLY A 313 -15.44 -18.58 4.15
CA GLY A 313 -15.30 -17.73 2.96
C GLY A 313 -15.02 -18.44 1.64
N TYR A 314 -14.88 -19.77 1.67
CA TYR A 314 -14.64 -20.61 0.50
C TYR A 314 -15.88 -20.73 -0.40
N LYS A 315 -15.64 -21.15 -1.64
CA LYS A 315 -16.69 -21.53 -2.60
C LYS A 315 -16.48 -22.96 -3.09
N VAL A 316 -17.57 -23.69 -3.28
CA VAL A 316 -17.58 -24.95 -4.01
C VAL A 316 -18.16 -24.66 -5.38
N ILE A 317 -17.40 -24.98 -6.41
CA ILE A 317 -17.73 -24.65 -7.80
C ILE A 317 -17.82 -25.94 -8.59
N PRO A 318 -18.99 -26.26 -9.18
CA PRO A 318 -19.09 -27.26 -10.23
C PRO A 318 -18.36 -26.75 -11.47
N VAL A 319 -17.48 -27.56 -12.01
CA VAL A 319 -16.67 -27.21 -13.18
C VAL A 319 -16.85 -28.24 -14.28
N THR A 320 -16.78 -27.78 -15.52
CA THR A 320 -16.88 -28.60 -16.72
C THR A 320 -15.50 -28.66 -17.38
N ALA A 321 -15.12 -29.83 -17.86
CA ALA A 321 -13.85 -30.02 -18.55
C ALA A 321 -13.68 -28.99 -19.68
N ASN A 322 -12.52 -28.34 -19.72
CA ASN A 322 -12.11 -27.34 -20.71
C ASN A 322 -12.97 -26.06 -20.75
N VAL A 323 -13.73 -25.76 -19.70
CA VAL A 323 -14.50 -24.52 -19.55
C VAL A 323 -13.88 -23.66 -18.46
N HIS A 324 -13.70 -22.36 -18.73
CA HIS A 324 -13.24 -21.41 -17.72
C HIS A 324 -14.25 -21.32 -16.57
N ALA A 325 -13.78 -21.55 -15.35
CA ALA A 325 -14.54 -21.36 -14.13
C ALA A 325 -14.03 -20.14 -13.37
N LEU A 326 -14.91 -19.20 -13.05
CA LEU A 326 -14.61 -18.03 -12.22
C LEU A 326 -14.96 -18.33 -10.76
N ALA A 327 -14.02 -18.09 -9.86
CA ALA A 327 -14.23 -18.13 -8.43
C ALA A 327 -14.02 -16.76 -7.82
N ALA A 328 -15.01 -16.25 -7.08
CA ALA A 328 -14.88 -15.09 -6.23
C ALA A 328 -15.06 -15.51 -4.77
N VAL A 329 -14.07 -15.27 -3.94
CA VAL A 329 -14.08 -15.64 -2.52
C VAL A 329 -13.64 -14.45 -1.66
N SER A 330 -14.14 -14.45 -0.43
CA SER A 330 -13.73 -13.48 0.59
C SER A 330 -13.70 -14.19 1.92
N THR A 331 -12.62 -14.03 2.67
CA THR A 331 -12.41 -14.71 3.94
C THR A 331 -11.85 -13.75 4.98
N SER A 332 -12.08 -14.08 6.24
CA SER A 332 -11.53 -13.34 7.35
C SER A 332 -11.25 -14.28 8.53
N PHE A 333 -10.02 -14.28 9.04
CA PHE A 333 -9.56 -15.26 10.03
C PHE A 333 -8.38 -14.76 10.88
N VAL A 334 -8.11 -15.42 12.00
CA VAL A 334 -7.03 -15.08 12.96
C VAL A 334 -6.05 -16.26 13.01
N PRO A 335 -4.88 -16.20 12.35
CA PRO A 335 -3.96 -17.34 12.28
C PRO A 335 -3.05 -17.50 13.51
N GLY A 336 -3.08 -16.56 14.46
CA GLY A 336 -2.10 -16.45 15.55
C GLY A 336 -0.95 -15.50 15.19
N ALA A 337 0.00 -15.29 16.10
CA ALA A 337 1.16 -14.45 15.84
C ALA A 337 2.16 -15.16 14.91
N GLY A 338 2.71 -14.45 13.92
CA GLY A 338 3.74 -15.01 13.03
C GLY A 338 3.78 -14.37 11.65
N SER A 339 4.69 -14.85 10.81
CA SER A 339 4.78 -14.47 9.40
C SER A 339 4.07 -15.50 8.54
N TRP A 340 3.20 -15.04 7.66
CA TRP A 340 2.29 -15.86 6.87
C TRP A 340 2.43 -15.55 5.39
N VAL A 341 2.36 -16.58 4.57
CA VAL A 341 2.20 -16.50 3.13
C VAL A 341 0.77 -16.86 2.81
N ILE A 342 0.05 -15.96 2.17
CA ILE A 342 -1.38 -16.07 1.86
C ILE A 342 -1.54 -16.18 0.35
N GLY A 343 -2.56 -16.88 -0.13
CA GLY A 343 -2.90 -16.88 -1.55
C GLY A 343 -4.05 -17.79 -1.97
N PRO A 344 -4.46 -17.70 -3.24
CA PRO A 344 -5.52 -18.54 -3.78
C PRO A 344 -5.08 -20.00 -3.77
N CYS A 345 -5.98 -20.85 -3.29
CA CYS A 345 -5.76 -22.28 -3.22
C CYS A 345 -7.01 -23.03 -3.61
N VAL A 346 -6.81 -24.26 -4.03
CA VAL A 346 -7.91 -25.15 -4.40
C VAL A 346 -7.61 -26.57 -3.97
N ARG A 347 -8.68 -27.32 -3.76
CA ARG A 347 -8.62 -28.77 -3.63
C ARG A 347 -9.80 -29.40 -4.34
N GLN A 348 -9.69 -30.68 -4.60
CA GLN A 348 -10.80 -31.49 -5.09
C GLN A 348 -11.88 -31.60 -4.02
N ASN A 349 -13.16 -31.46 -4.41
CA ASN A 349 -14.30 -31.67 -3.52
C ASN A 349 -14.91 -33.07 -3.71
N SER A 350 -14.83 -33.62 -4.92
CA SER A 350 -15.22 -34.99 -5.29
C SER A 350 -14.44 -35.36 -6.57
N GLY A 351 -14.02 -36.63 -6.77
CA GLY A 351 -13.33 -37.20 -7.98
C GLY A 351 -12.09 -36.49 -8.59
N ALA A 352 -11.16 -37.25 -9.18
CA ALA A 352 -9.87 -36.71 -9.65
C ALA A 352 -10.03 -35.51 -10.62
N ASN A 353 -9.34 -34.40 -10.33
CA ASN A 353 -9.32 -33.21 -11.19
C ASN A 353 -7.89 -32.68 -11.35
N THR A 354 -7.56 -32.23 -12.56
CA THR A 354 -6.31 -31.53 -12.86
C THR A 354 -6.67 -30.16 -13.42
N LEU A 355 -6.00 -29.12 -12.93
CA LEU A 355 -6.21 -27.75 -13.42
C LEU A 355 -5.11 -27.37 -14.39
N ASN A 356 -5.51 -26.79 -15.51
CA ASN A 356 -4.65 -26.02 -16.38
C ASN A 356 -4.78 -24.54 -16.02
N THR A 357 -3.67 -23.97 -15.58
CA THR A 357 -3.50 -22.59 -15.10
C THR A 357 -2.47 -21.83 -15.95
N THR A 358 -2.24 -22.30 -17.19
CA THR A 358 -1.29 -21.70 -18.13
C THR A 358 -1.89 -20.74 -19.14
N THR A 359 -3.22 -20.61 -19.20
CA THR A 359 -3.94 -19.63 -20.03
C THR A 359 -4.23 -18.39 -19.20
N ASP A 360 -4.10 -17.19 -19.78
CA ASP A 360 -4.29 -15.89 -19.11
C ASP A 360 -5.48 -15.88 -18.15
N ASP A 361 -5.20 -16.20 -16.89
CA ASP A 361 -6.19 -16.33 -15.84
C ASP A 361 -6.26 -15.01 -15.10
N TRP A 362 -7.37 -14.30 -15.28
CA TRP A 362 -7.54 -12.97 -14.71
C TRP A 362 -7.74 -13.10 -13.21
N SER A 363 -6.72 -12.75 -12.43
CA SER A 363 -6.73 -12.91 -10.98
C SER A 363 -6.50 -11.57 -10.26
N THR A 364 -7.53 -11.10 -9.56
CA THR A 364 -7.43 -9.89 -8.72
C THR A 364 -7.76 -10.23 -7.28
N GLY A 365 -7.18 -9.51 -6.34
CA GLY A 365 -7.46 -9.72 -4.93
C GLY A 365 -6.66 -8.81 -4.02
N TRP A 366 -6.84 -8.97 -2.72
CA TRP A 366 -6.15 -8.21 -1.69
C TRP A 366 -6.13 -8.99 -0.38
N ALA A 367 -5.17 -8.69 0.49
CA ALA A 367 -5.13 -9.22 1.84
C ALA A 367 -4.68 -8.13 2.83
N MET A 368 -5.48 -7.88 3.86
CA MET A 368 -5.18 -6.88 4.88
C MET A 368 -5.11 -7.54 6.25
N VAL A 369 -4.27 -6.97 7.12
CA VAL A 369 -4.28 -7.27 8.55
C VAL A 369 -5.06 -6.16 9.25
N SER A 370 -5.93 -6.57 10.17
CA SER A 370 -6.85 -5.75 10.96
C SER A 370 -6.83 -6.19 12.41
N ASN A 371 -7.26 -5.31 13.32
CA ASN A 371 -7.46 -5.61 14.74
C ASN A 371 -8.89 -6.07 15.01
#